data_AF-A0AAV8WNU2-F1
#
_entry.id   AF-A0AAV8WNU2-F1
#
_cell.length_a   1.000
_cell.length_b   1.000
_cell.length_c   1.000
_cell.angle_alpha   90.00
_cell.angle_beta   90.00
_cell.angle_gamma   90.00
#
_symmetry.space_group_name_H-M   'P 1'
#
loop_
_entity.id
_entity.type
_entity.pdbx_description
1 polymer ?
#
loop_
_entity_poly.entity_id
_entity_poly.type
_entity_poly.pdbx_seq_one_letter_code
_entity_poly.pdbx_strand_id
1 'polypeptide(L)' 'MLHSTSDCFDIKERNSLFDAKGRFHWTMNGVGLEFNHLFGFGVLDAGAMVALAKQWKTVPPRYHCEAGTVANIQ' A
#
# COMPACT_ATOMS: atom_id res chain seq x y z
N MET A 1 -4.82 -9.08 -1.03
CA MET A 1 -4.48 -8.06 -2.05
C MET A 1 -3.33 -7.17 -1.63
N LEU A 2 -3.30 -6.65 -0.39
CA LEU A 2 -2.29 -5.67 0.05
C LEU A 2 -0.83 -6.15 -0.06
N HIS A 3 -0.51 -7.42 0.26
CA HIS A 3 0.84 -7.98 0.06
C HIS A 3 1.29 -7.98 -1.42
N SER A 4 0.38 -8.20 -2.35
CA SER A 4 0.74 -8.32 -3.77
C SER A 4 1.15 -6.98 -4.41
N THR A 5 0.74 -5.86 -3.84
CA THR A 5 1.07 -4.54 -4.39
C THR A 5 2.29 -3.96 -3.69
N SER A 6 2.45 -4.14 -2.38
CA SER A 6 3.59 -3.61 -1.63
C SER A 6 4.93 -4.19 -2.07
N ASP A 7 4.96 -5.46 -2.47
CA ASP A 7 6.22 -6.16 -2.72
C ASP A 7 6.91 -5.73 -4.04
N CYS A 8 6.17 -5.07 -4.95
CA CYS A 8 6.70 -4.60 -6.24
C CYS A 8 7.04 -3.10 -6.22
N PHE A 9 6.40 -2.35 -5.31
CA PHE A 9 6.65 -0.93 -5.12
C PHE A 9 7.55 -0.78 -3.89
N ASP A 10 8.87 -0.79 -4.10
CA ASP A 10 9.79 -0.29 -3.08
C ASP A 10 9.60 1.21 -2.99
N ILE A 11 9.18 1.67 -1.81
CA ILE A 11 8.75 3.04 -1.61
C ILE A 11 9.69 3.69 -0.61
N LYS A 12 10.33 4.75 -1.09
CA LYS A 12 11.37 5.41 -0.35
C LYS A 12 10.77 6.34 0.69
N GLU A 13 11.50 6.35 1.80
CA GLU A 13 11.23 6.92 3.10
C GLU A 13 10.53 8.29 3.14
N ARG A 14 9.68 8.47 4.17
CA ARG A 14 8.90 9.67 4.52
C ARG A 14 9.65 10.99 4.44
N ASN A 15 10.98 10.97 4.61
CA ASN A 15 11.83 12.15 4.63
C ASN A 15 11.75 13.00 3.35
N SER A 16 11.27 12.43 2.24
CA SER A 16 11.06 13.16 0.98
C SER A 16 9.71 13.90 0.89
N LEU A 17 8.73 13.56 1.73
CA LEU A 17 7.41 14.21 1.76
C LEU A 17 7.37 15.18 2.93
N PHE A 18 8.03 16.32 2.76
CA PHE A 18 8.08 17.38 3.75
C PHE A 18 6.70 18.01 3.94
N ASP A 19 6.10 17.80 5.12
CA ASP A 19 4.89 18.50 5.56
C ASP A 19 5.21 19.46 6.70
N ALA A 20 5.52 20.70 6.32
CA ALA A 20 5.81 21.79 7.26
C ALA A 20 4.70 22.05 8.28
N LYS A 21 3.46 21.64 7.98
CA LYS A 21 2.28 21.94 8.79
C LYS A 21 1.75 20.72 9.56
N GLY A 22 2.35 19.53 9.38
CA GLY A 22 1.92 18.29 10.04
C GLY A 22 0.44 17.95 9.82
N ARG A 23 -0.13 18.33 8.68
CA ARG A 23 -1.54 18.12 8.34
C ARG A 23 -1.81 16.71 7.84
N PHE A 24 -0.80 16.05 7.29
CA PHE A 24 -0.93 14.75 6.64
C PHE A 24 -0.48 13.64 7.59
N HIS A 25 -1.46 12.99 8.21
CA HIS A 25 -1.22 11.89 9.11
C HIS A 25 -0.87 10.62 8.33
N TRP A 26 0.16 9.93 8.78
CA TRP A 26 0.55 8.62 8.28
C TRP A 26 0.01 7.55 9.23
N THR A 27 -0.60 6.52 8.68
CA THR A 27 -1.19 5.42 9.44
C THR A 27 -0.51 4.12 9.06
N MET A 28 -0.27 3.26 10.04
CA MET A 28 0.27 1.92 9.82
C MET A 28 -0.85 0.95 9.43
N ASN A 29 -0.62 0.18 8.36
CA ASN A 29 -1.51 -0.91 7.98
C ASN A 29 -1.18 -2.21 8.76
N GLY A 30 -1.94 -3.28 8.51
CA GLY A 30 -1.76 -4.58 9.20
C GLY A 30 -0.47 -5.35 8.86
N VAL A 31 0.28 -4.95 7.83
CA VAL A 31 1.60 -5.53 7.49
C VAL A 31 2.75 -4.68 8.06
N GLY A 32 2.44 -3.54 8.68
CA GLY A 32 3.45 -2.63 9.22
C GLY A 32 4.06 -1.69 8.16
N LEU A 33 3.32 -1.39 7.10
CA LEU A 33 3.67 -0.32 6.16
C LEU A 33 2.85 0.92 6.45
N GLU A 34 3.52 2.06 6.44
CA GLU A 34 2.87 3.35 6.57
C GLU A 34 2.19 3.72 5.24
N PHE A 35 1.00 4.28 5.34
CA PHE A 35 0.32 4.87 4.22
C PHE A 35 -0.37 6.17 4.62
N ASN A 36 -0.62 6.99 3.62
CA ASN A 36 -1.33 8.24 3.72
C ASN A 36 -2.42 8.28 2.64
N HIS A 37 -3.56 8.89 2.97
CA HIS A 37 -4.70 8.95 2.05
C HIS A 37 -4.39 9.74 0.75
N LEU A 38 -3.47 10.71 0.79
CA LEU A 38 -3.10 11.54 -0.36
C LEU A 38 -1.91 10.98 -1.11
N PHE A 39 -0.92 10.44 -0.40
CA PHE A 39 0.36 10.01 -0.97
C PHE A 39 0.48 8.50 -1.16
N GLY A 40 -0.55 7.73 -0.79
CA GLY A 40 -0.48 6.28 -0.75
C GLY A 40 0.65 5.86 0.18
N PHE A 41 1.57 5.04 -0.30
CA PHE A 41 2.69 4.56 0.49
C PHE A 41 3.91 5.51 0.48
N GLY A 42 3.98 6.52 -0.41
CA GLY A 42 5.11 7.46 -0.48
C GLY A 42 5.72 7.65 -1.88
N VAL A 43 7.00 8.01 -1.93
CA VAL A 43 7.73 8.32 -3.18
C VAL A 43 8.30 7.04 -3.81
N LEU A 44 8.07 6.86 -5.11
CA LEU A 44 8.55 5.71 -5.88
C LEU A 44 10.06 5.79 -6.14
N ASP A 45 10.80 4.71 -5.87
CA ASP A 45 12.19 4.55 -6.29
C ASP A 45 12.26 3.66 -7.54
N ALA A 46 12.51 4.27 -8.70
CA ALA A 46 12.55 3.56 -9.98
C ALA A 46 13.65 2.48 -10.03
N GLY A 47 14.79 2.70 -9.37
CA GLY A 47 15.89 1.74 -9.35
C GLY A 47 15.54 0.51 -8.54
N ALA A 48 14.96 0.72 -7.36
CA ALA A 48 14.51 -0.34 -6.48
C ALA A 48 13.33 -1.14 -7.09
N MET A 49 12.37 -0.46 -7.72
CA MET A 49 11.29 -1.11 -8.46
C MET A 49 11.81 -2.07 -9.54
N VAL A 50 12.77 -1.64 -10.35
CA VAL A 50 13.36 -2.50 -11.40
C VAL A 50 14.16 -3.66 -10.80
N ALA A 51 14.84 -3.44 -9.67
CA ALA A 51 15.58 -4.50 -8.98
C ALA A 51 14.64 -5.57 -8.42
N LEU A 52 13.53 -5.18 -7.77
CA LEU A 52 12.51 -6.09 -7.25
C LEU A 52 11.74 -6.80 -8.35
N ALA A 53 11.42 -6.11 -9.44
CA ALA A 53 10.71 -6.69 -10.58
C ALA A 53 11.44 -7.91 -11.17
N LYS A 54 12.78 -7.93 -11.13
CA LYS A 54 13.58 -9.09 -11.60
C LYS A 54 13.44 -10.34 -10.73
N GLN A 55 13.09 -10.17 -9.45
CA GLN A 55 12.95 -11.27 -8.48
C GLN A 55 11.48 -11.57 -8.17
N TRP A 56 10.56 -10.87 -8.84
CA TRP A 56 9.13 -10.95 -8.61
C TRP A 56 8.59 -12.37 -8.84
N LYS A 57 7.82 -12.88 -7.88
CA LYS A 57 7.07 -14.13 -8.00
C LYS A 57 5.60 -13.81 -8.24
N THR A 58 5.01 -14.37 -9.29
CA THR A 58 3.61 -14.18 -9.64
C THR A 58 2.70 -14.60 -8.48
N VAL A 59 1.74 -13.73 -8.14
CA VAL A 59 0.77 -14.02 -7.07
C VAL A 59 -0.29 -15.03 -7.50
N PRO A 60 -0.86 -15.79 -6.56
CA PRO A 60 -1.97 -16.69 -6.84
C PRO A 60 -3.20 -15.97 -7.45
N PRO A 61 -4.11 -16.71 -8.10
CA PRO A 61 -5.36 -16.16 -8.60
C PRO A 61 -6.12 -15.35 -7.54
N ARG A 62 -6.66 -14.22 -7.94
CA ARG A 62 -7.37 -13.30 -7.05
C ARG A 62 -8.73 -13.87 -6.65
N TYR A 63 -8.90 -14.15 -5.36
CA TYR A 63 -10.20 -14.48 -4.79
C TYR A 63 -11.03 -13.20 -4.57
N HIS A 64 -12.31 -13.24 -4.94
CA HIS A 64 -13.30 -12.24 -4.53
C HIS A 64 -14.16 -12.82 -3.43
N CYS A 65 -14.34 -12.04 -2.38
CA CYS A 65 -15.27 -12.36 -1.30
C CYS A 65 -16.20 -11.15 -1.17
N GLU A 66 -17.51 -11.40 -1.23
CA GLU A 66 -18.53 -10.41 -0.96
C GLU A 66 -19.07 -10.69 0.45
N ALA A 67 -19.09 -9.65 1.29
CA ALA A 67 -19.71 -9.77 2.61
C ALA A 67 -21.24 -9.74 2.45
N GLY A 68 -21.95 -10.53 3.26
CA GLY A 68 -23.41 -10.55 3.27
C GLY A 68 -23.99 -9.18 3.64
N THR A 69 -25.16 -8.86 3.09
CA THR A 69 -25.90 -7.65 3.42
C THR A 69 -26.75 -7.87 4.68
N VAL A 70 -26.76 -6.89 5.59
CA VAL A 70 -27.68 -6.91 6.72
C VAL A 70 -29.05 -6.45 6.20
N ALA A 71 -29.98 -7.38 6.00
CA ALA A 71 -31.37 -7.02 5.79
C ALA A 71 -31.92 -6.53 7.14
N ASN A 72 -32.25 -5.23 7.23
CA ASN A 72 -33.09 -4.74 8.33
C ASN A 72 -34.44 -5.44 8.21
N ILE A 73 -34.67 -6.45 9.03
CA ILE A 73 -36.01 -6.98 9.27
C ILE A 73 -36.68 -5.94 10.16
N GLN A 74 -37.47 -5.08 9.51
CA GLN A 74 -38.32 -4.09 10.18
C GLN A 74 -39.66 -4.72 10.53
#